data_AF-A0A3B8X871-F1
#
_entry.id   AF-A0A3B8X871-F1
#
_cell.length_a   1.000
_cell.length_b   1.000
_cell.length_c   1.000
_cell.angle_alpha   90.00
_cell.angle_beta   90.00
_cell.angle_gamma   90.00
#
_symmetry.space_group_name_H-M   'P 1'
#
loop_
_entity.id
_entity.type
_entity.pdbx_description
1 polymer ?
#
loop_
_entity_poly.entity_id
_entity_poly.type
_entity_poly.pdbx_seq_one_letter_code
_entity_poly.pdbx_strand_id
1 'polypeptide(L)'
;KESFRRLGVAAADAIAHALDIVDGLVVMGGGLSGASAYILPALTEALAPWLQMEPLNLTSEDGLRRFLEDRSELIPVPGSDRCVRYRKEKKTGITVSRLGTSKAVALGAYAYALSQIDQTNKSKY
;
A
#
# COMPACT_ATOMS: atom_id res chain seq x y z
N LYS A 1 12.74 -21.86 2.82
CA LYS A 1 12.54 -20.70 3.73
C LYS A 1 13.49 -19.56 3.37
N GLU A 2 14.81 -19.79 3.36
CA GLU A 2 15.81 -18.76 3.03
C GLU A 2 15.61 -18.12 1.64
N SER A 3 15.27 -18.91 0.62
CA SER A 3 15.03 -18.37 -0.73
C SER A 3 13.89 -17.33 -0.77
N PHE A 4 12.82 -17.54 0.01
CA PHE A 4 11.71 -16.59 0.11
C PHE A 4 12.09 -15.33 0.90
N ARG A 5 12.94 -15.49 1.92
CA ARG A 5 13.50 -14.35 2.67
C ARG A 5 14.32 -13.46 1.74
N ARG A 6 15.23 -14.06 0.96
CA ARG A 6 16.04 -13.32 -0.04
C ARG A 6 15.19 -12.65 -1.11
N LEU A 7 14.12 -13.30 -1.57
CA LEU A 7 13.15 -12.68 -2.48
C LEU A 7 12.50 -11.45 -1.85
N GLY A 8 12.07 -11.53 -0.59
CA GLY A 8 11.49 -10.40 0.13
C GLY A 8 12.44 -9.21 0.22
N VAL A 9 13.71 -9.46 0.54
CA VAL A 9 14.76 -8.42 0.58
C VAL A 9 14.99 -7.78 -0.79
N ALA A 10 15.09 -8.59 -1.85
CA ALA A 10 15.29 -8.07 -3.21
C ALA A 10 14.06 -7.29 -3.72
N ALA A 11 12.85 -7.75 -3.38
CA ALA A 11 11.62 -7.04 -3.74
C ALA A 11 11.49 -5.71 -2.99
N ALA A 12 11.94 -5.64 -1.73
CA ALA A 12 11.92 -4.42 -0.94
C ALA A 12 12.69 -3.28 -1.62
N ASP A 13 13.87 -3.55 -2.18
CA ASP A 13 14.67 -2.56 -2.92
C ASP A 13 13.89 -1.91 -4.06
N ALA A 14 13.30 -2.74 -4.94
CA ALA A 14 12.49 -2.25 -6.06
C ALA A 14 11.21 -1.52 -5.60
N ILE A 15 10.56 -2.03 -4.55
CA ILE A 15 9.32 -1.45 -4.00
C ILE A 15 9.61 -0.11 -3.32
N ALA A 16 10.74 0.06 -2.64
CA ALA A 16 11.12 1.32 -1.99
C ALA A 16 11.16 2.46 -3.01
N HIS A 17 11.87 2.25 -4.12
CA HIS A 17 11.94 3.24 -5.20
C HIS A 17 10.59 3.54 -5.85
N ALA A 18 9.73 2.54 -6.02
CA ALA A 18 8.38 2.78 -6.53
C ALA A 18 7.53 3.59 -5.55
N LEU A 19 7.67 3.33 -4.24
CA LEU A 19 6.95 4.04 -3.18
C LEU A 19 7.39 5.49 -3.03
N ASP A 20 8.67 5.80 -3.25
CA ASP A 20 9.15 7.20 -3.24
C ASP A 20 8.45 8.08 -4.28
N ILE A 21 7.96 7.48 -5.37
CA ILE A 21 7.25 8.19 -6.44
C ILE A 21 5.73 8.17 -6.21
N VAL A 22 5.17 7.01 -5.86
CA VAL A 22 3.71 6.80 -5.83
C VAL A 22 3.09 7.22 -4.48
N ASP A 23 3.83 7.14 -3.37
CA ASP A 23 3.34 7.36 -2.00
C ASP A 23 2.00 6.64 -1.71
N GLY A 24 1.97 5.34 -2.02
CA GLY A 24 0.75 4.53 -2.05
C GLY A 24 0.81 3.25 -1.22
N LEU A 25 -0.21 2.40 -1.39
CA LEU A 25 -0.26 1.06 -0.82
C LEU A 25 0.35 0.03 -1.76
N VAL A 26 0.99 -1.00 -1.20
CA VAL A 26 1.56 -2.12 -1.95
C VAL A 26 0.64 -3.33 -1.84
N VAL A 27 0.19 -3.86 -2.98
CA VAL A 27 -0.60 -5.10 -3.04
C VAL A 27 0.18 -6.16 -3.81
N MET A 28 0.60 -7.21 -3.12
CA MET A 28 1.27 -8.36 -3.75
C MET A 28 0.25 -9.37 -4.27
N GLY A 29 0.52 -9.91 -5.46
CA GLY A 29 -0.23 -11.01 -6.04
C GLY A 29 0.70 -12.08 -6.63
N GLY A 30 0.14 -12.91 -7.50
CA GLY A 30 0.83 -13.97 -8.24
C GLY A 30 0.91 -15.26 -7.44
N GLY A 31 1.39 -16.34 -8.08
CA GLY A 31 1.52 -17.64 -7.41
C GLY A 31 2.47 -17.60 -6.19
N LEU A 32 3.46 -16.72 -6.20
CA LEU A 32 4.41 -16.54 -5.10
C LEU A 32 3.77 -15.96 -3.83
N SER A 33 2.60 -15.31 -3.92
CA SER A 33 1.91 -14.79 -2.75
C SER A 33 1.40 -15.90 -1.81
N GLY A 34 1.32 -17.15 -2.29
CA GLY A 34 1.04 -18.32 -1.45
C GLY A 34 2.11 -18.57 -0.37
N ALA A 35 3.33 -18.10 -0.58
CA ALA A 35 4.42 -18.17 0.41
C ALA A 35 4.60 -16.84 1.19
N SER A 36 3.58 -15.97 1.19
CA SER A 36 3.63 -14.64 1.80
C SER A 36 4.09 -14.62 3.26
N ALA A 37 3.75 -15.64 4.04
CA ALA A 37 4.21 -15.78 5.43
C ALA A 37 5.75 -15.77 5.58
N TYR A 38 6.49 -16.15 4.55
CA TYR A 38 7.96 -16.14 4.53
C TYR A 38 8.56 -14.93 3.82
N ILE A 39 7.78 -14.27 2.95
CA ILE A 39 8.24 -13.14 2.13
C ILE A 39 7.98 -11.81 2.84
N LEU A 40 6.75 -11.61 3.35
CA LEU A 40 6.29 -10.34 3.93
C LEU A 40 7.13 -9.85 5.12
N PRO A 41 7.53 -10.71 6.08
CA PRO A 41 8.35 -10.24 7.20
C PRO A 41 9.69 -9.67 6.72
N ALA A 42 10.39 -10.42 5.86
CA ALA A 42 11.68 -10.02 5.31
C ALA A 42 11.58 -8.76 4.43
N LEU A 43 10.50 -8.64 3.65
CA LEU A 43 10.23 -7.47 2.82
C LEU A 43 9.97 -6.22 3.67
N THR A 44 9.12 -6.34 4.70
CA THR A 44 8.76 -5.20 5.56
C THR A 44 9.97 -4.72 6.37
N GLU A 45 10.75 -5.66 6.92
CA GLU A 45 12.00 -5.37 7.63
C GLU A 45 13.02 -4.69 6.70
N ALA A 46 13.18 -5.20 5.47
CA ALA A 46 14.12 -4.63 4.51
C ALA A 46 13.68 -3.26 3.96
N LEU A 47 12.39 -2.92 3.97
CA LEU A 47 11.88 -1.60 3.54
C LEU A 47 12.10 -0.49 4.57
N ALA A 48 12.02 -0.82 5.86
CA ALA A 48 12.06 0.15 6.96
C ALA A 48 13.22 1.16 6.92
N PRO A 49 14.48 0.80 6.59
CA PRO A 49 15.58 1.76 6.56
C PRO A 49 15.58 2.68 5.33
N TRP A 50 14.87 2.33 4.26
CA TRP A 50 14.88 3.10 3.00
C TRP A 50 13.76 4.13 2.92
N LEU A 51 12.67 3.94 3.66
CA LEU A 51 11.47 4.75 3.58
C LEU A 51 11.41 5.79 4.70
N GLN A 52 11.02 7.02 4.35
CA GLN A 52 10.65 8.07 5.33
C GLN A 52 9.26 7.82 5.97
N MET A 53 8.59 6.75 5.57
CA MET A 53 7.27 6.31 6.05
C MET A 53 7.38 4.93 6.66
N GLU A 54 6.53 4.64 7.65
CA GLU A 54 6.52 3.33 8.30
C GLU A 54 5.83 2.28 7.40
N PRO A 55 6.54 1.21 6.96
CA PRO A 55 5.92 0.11 6.24
C PRO A 55 5.21 -0.85 7.21
N LEU A 56 3.92 -1.06 7.03
CA LEU A 56 3.09 -1.92 7.88
C LEU A 56 2.52 -3.09 7.09
N ASN A 57 2.69 -4.31 7.61
CA ASN A 57 2.05 -5.50 7.05
C ASN A 57 0.55 -5.53 7.41
N LEU A 58 -0.31 -5.27 6.44
CA LEU A 58 -1.76 -5.26 6.62
C LEU A 58 -2.41 -6.65 6.63
N THR A 59 -1.63 -7.72 6.43
CA THR A 59 -2.13 -9.09 6.60
C THR A 59 -2.11 -9.54 8.05
N SER A 60 -1.37 -8.85 8.94
CA SER A 60 -1.40 -9.09 10.38
C SER A 60 -2.40 -8.16 11.05
N GLU A 61 -3.07 -8.64 12.11
CA GLU A 61 -4.02 -7.83 12.86
C GLU A 61 -3.36 -6.60 13.49
N ASP A 62 -2.16 -6.77 14.06
CA ASP A 62 -1.42 -5.65 14.66
C ASP A 62 -1.01 -4.62 13.61
N GLY A 63 -0.50 -5.04 12.46
CA GLY A 63 -0.10 -4.11 11.39
C GLY A 63 -1.30 -3.35 10.82
N LEU A 64 -2.45 -4.02 10.65
CA LEU A 64 -3.69 -3.36 10.25
C LEU A 64 -4.17 -2.37 11.31
N ARG A 65 -4.18 -2.75 12.59
CA ARG A 65 -4.58 -1.89 13.70
C ARG A 65 -3.71 -0.64 13.77
N ARG A 66 -2.38 -0.79 13.70
CA ARG A 66 -1.41 0.31 13.71
C ARG A 66 -1.54 1.21 12.49
N PHE A 67 -1.89 0.66 11.33
CA PHE A 67 -2.11 1.43 10.11
C PHE A 67 -3.36 2.31 10.23
N LEU A 68 -4.44 1.76 10.79
CA LEU A 68 -5.72 2.46 10.98
C LEU A 68 -5.72 3.42 12.17
N GLU A 69 -4.81 3.25 13.12
CA GLU A 69 -4.69 4.12 14.30
C GLU A 69 -4.40 5.57 13.89
N ASP A 70 -5.33 6.45 14.27
CA ASP A 70 -5.23 7.87 14.03
C ASP A 70 -4.42 8.55 15.15
N ARG A 71 -3.19 8.95 14.80
CA ARG A 71 -2.30 9.73 15.68
C ARG A 71 -2.18 11.17 15.22
N SER A 72 -3.29 11.71 14.71
CA SER A 72 -3.34 13.12 14.32
C SER A 72 -3.49 14.00 15.56
N GLU A 73 -2.85 15.16 15.51
CA GLU A 73 -2.96 16.18 16.56
C GLU A 73 -3.63 17.44 16.00
N LEU A 74 -4.25 18.22 16.87
CA LEU A 74 -4.75 19.55 16.52
C LEU A 74 -3.66 20.58 16.79
N ILE A 75 -3.23 21.28 15.74
CA ILE A 75 -2.22 22.33 15.84
C ILE A 75 -2.90 23.70 15.66
N PRO A 76 -2.65 24.68 16.55
CA PRO A 76 -3.17 26.03 16.39
C PRO A 76 -2.49 26.74 15.22
N VAL A 77 -3.27 27.49 14.43
CA VAL A 77 -2.77 28.29 13.33
C VAL A 77 -2.28 29.65 13.87
N PRO A 78 -0.99 30.00 13.72
CA PRO A 78 -0.45 31.25 14.25
C PRO A 78 -1.25 32.48 13.79
N GLY A 79 -1.60 33.36 14.74
CA GLY A 79 -2.36 34.58 14.47
C GLY A 79 -3.87 34.37 14.29
N SER A 80 -4.42 33.22 14.67
CA SER A 80 -5.87 32.96 14.64
C SER A 80 -6.32 32.02 15.76
N ASP A 81 -7.62 31.99 16.04
CA ASP A 81 -8.24 31.03 16.98
C ASP A 81 -8.55 29.66 16.34
N ARG A 82 -8.05 29.39 15.13
CA ARG A 82 -8.33 28.16 14.38
C ARG A 82 -7.31 27.08 14.70
N CYS A 83 -7.77 25.84 14.81
CA CYS A 83 -6.92 24.65 14.86
C CYS A 83 -7.08 23.81 13.59
N VAL A 84 -5.98 23.19 13.16
CA VAL A 84 -5.96 22.26 12.01
C VAL A 84 -5.48 20.89 12.45
N ARG A 85 -6.09 19.84 11.89
CA ARG A 85 -5.67 18.46 12.13
C ARG A 85 -4.41 18.19 11.32
N TYR A 86 -3.35 17.79 12.01
CA TYR A 86 -2.07 17.44 11.43
C TYR A 86 -1.71 15.98 11.74
N ARG A 87 -1.37 15.22 10.71
CA ARG A 87 -0.90 13.85 10.84
C ARG A 87 0.62 13.83 10.76
N LYS A 88 1.27 13.54 11.89
CA LYS A 88 2.74 13.50 12.01
C LYS A 88 3.38 12.31 11.32
N GLU A 89 2.73 11.15 11.41
CA GLU A 89 3.28 9.88 10.92
C GLU A 89 2.82 9.60 9.49
N LYS A 90 3.78 9.35 8.59
CA LYS A 90 3.53 8.75 7.29
C LYS A 90 3.60 7.23 7.41
N LYS A 91 2.60 6.53 6.89
CA LYS A 91 2.49 5.07 6.93
C LYS A 91 2.18 4.56 5.53
N THR A 92 2.81 3.47 5.12
CA THR A 92 2.39 2.70 3.95
C THR A 92 2.00 1.29 4.37
N GLY A 93 1.05 0.72 3.65
CA GLY A 93 0.53 -0.61 3.92
C GLY A 93 0.94 -1.58 2.82
N ILE A 94 1.42 -2.75 3.24
CA ILE A 94 1.76 -3.86 2.36
C ILE A 94 0.78 -4.99 2.62
N THR A 95 0.16 -5.50 1.58
CA THR A 95 -0.84 -6.57 1.70
C THR A 95 -0.73 -7.58 0.56
N VAL A 96 -1.51 -8.65 0.65
CA VAL A 96 -1.63 -9.67 -0.39
C VAL A 96 -3.06 -9.66 -0.93
N SER A 97 -3.20 -9.77 -2.26
CA SER A 97 -4.49 -9.84 -2.92
C SER A 97 -5.33 -11.01 -2.40
N ARG A 98 -6.53 -10.70 -1.89
CA ARG A 98 -7.53 -11.71 -1.49
C ARG A 98 -8.32 -12.27 -2.67
N LEU A 99 -8.41 -11.51 -3.77
CA LEU A 99 -9.14 -11.94 -4.97
C LEU A 99 -8.34 -12.96 -5.79
N GLY A 100 -7.02 -12.98 -5.63
CA GLY A 100 -6.10 -13.67 -6.52
C GLY A 100 -5.86 -12.89 -7.81
N THR A 101 -4.71 -13.12 -8.45
CA THR A 101 -4.29 -12.33 -9.62
C THR A 101 -5.22 -12.49 -10.81
N SER A 102 -5.57 -13.71 -11.20
CA SER A 102 -6.38 -13.93 -12.42
C SER A 102 -7.74 -13.23 -12.32
N LYS A 103 -8.41 -13.32 -11.17
CA LYS A 103 -9.70 -12.66 -10.93
C LYS A 103 -9.55 -11.14 -10.88
N ALA A 104 -8.50 -10.62 -10.22
CA ALA A 104 -8.24 -9.19 -10.18
C ALA A 104 -7.98 -8.60 -11.58
N VAL A 105 -7.24 -9.31 -12.44
CA VAL A 105 -6.98 -8.91 -13.83
C VAL A 105 -8.28 -8.89 -14.64
N ALA A 106 -9.10 -9.96 -14.56
CA ALA A 106 -10.36 -10.02 -15.29
C ALA A 106 -11.35 -8.91 -14.88
N LEU A 107 -11.50 -8.68 -13.57
CA LEU A 107 -12.36 -7.63 -13.06
C LEU A 107 -11.83 -6.23 -13.41
N GLY A 108 -10.51 -6.04 -13.36
CA GLY A 108 -9.87 -4.79 -13.76
C GLY A 108 -10.10 -4.46 -15.23
N ALA A 109 -9.91 -5.43 -16.12
CA ALA A 109 -10.17 -5.27 -17.55
C ALA A 109 -11.65 -4.94 -17.82
N TYR A 110 -12.56 -5.63 -17.14
CA TYR A 110 -13.99 -5.37 -17.25
C TYR A 110 -14.37 -3.96 -16.77
N ALA A 111 -13.92 -3.57 -15.58
CA ALA A 111 -14.18 -2.24 -15.01
C ALA A 111 -13.58 -1.13 -15.89
N TYR A 112 -12.37 -1.35 -16.43
CA TYR A 112 -11.75 -0.42 -17.36
C TYR A 112 -12.58 -0.24 -18.63
N ALA A 113 -13.03 -1.34 -19.26
CA ALA A 113 -13.85 -1.28 -20.46
C ALA A 113 -15.16 -0.49 -20.23
N LEU A 114 -15.84 -0.72 -19.10
CA LEU A 114 -17.03 0.06 -18.74
C LEU A 114 -16.72 1.55 -18.59
N SER A 115 -15.60 1.90 -17.92
CA SER A 115 -15.22 3.29 -17.73
C SER A 115 -14.95 4.04 -19.04
N GLN A 116 -14.42 3.36 -20.06
CA GLN A 116 -14.19 3.94 -21.38
C GLN A 116 -15.51 4.18 -22.14
N ILE A 117 -16.48 3.27 -22.01
CA ILE A 117 -17.81 3.45 -22.59
C ILE A 117 -18.52 4.64 -21.93
N ASP A 118 -18.47 4.74 -20.61
CA ASP A 118 -19.09 5.83 -19.86
C ASP A 118 -18.49 7.19 -20.19
N GLN A 119 -17.16 7.28 -20.34
CA GLN A 119 -16.49 8.51 -20.79
C GLN A 119 -16.92 8.92 -22.19
N THR A 120 -17.05 7.96 -23.11
CA THR A 120 -17.51 8.20 -24.48
C THR A 120 -18.95 8.74 -24.49
N ASN A 121 -19.81 8.19 -23.63
CA ASN A 121 -21.19 8.63 -23.52
C ASN A 121 -21.31 10.02 -22.88
N LYS A 122 -20.47 10.36 -21.90
CA LYS A 122 -20.42 11.70 -21.29
C LYS A 122 -19.90 12.79 -22.24
N SER A 123 -19.08 12.45 -23.22
CA SER A 123 -18.55 13.41 -24.22
C SER A 123 -19.56 13.75 -25.32
N LYS A 124 -20.62 12.94 -25.47
CA LYS A 124 -21.68 13.14 -26.48
C LYS A 124 -22.82 14.08 -26.00
N TYR A 125 -22.81 14.48 -24.74
CA TYR A 125 -23.79 15.39 -24.13
C TYR A 125 -23.06 16.50 -23.36
#